data_AF-A0A7G2CCZ1-F1
#
_entry.id   AF-A0A7G2CCZ1-F1
#
_cell.length_a   1.000
_cell.length_b   1.000
_cell.length_c   1.000
_cell.angle_alpha   90.00
_cell.angle_beta   90.00
_cell.angle_gamma   90.00
#
_symmetry.space_group_name_H-M   'P 1'
#
loop_
_entity.id
_entity.type
_entity.pdbx_description
1 polymer ?
#
loop_
_entity_poly.entity_id
_entity_poly.type
_entity_poly.pdbx_seq_one_letter_code
_entity_poly.pdbx_strand_id
1 'polypeptide(L)'
;MEERLKTAIALQRERCATYQQWDSVFHGAIVGEYSSAHLQQVVAETVIPSFQKVSSGLRELQKQVRETAPSTDQLAQFFVQWVEAIQEVEGEHYRVSVTLASTIAGHCTLNSTTGPATKKESEEEPAWRVSVHACNLCGLANILPISVQKPFYFVPCNSVDLLKGEDDASEEDSDPLLVELDNEDHTNTTYYDPQEIATNCIQWSKSANELFQRKKACQERANELTEELQCELTDL
;
A
#
# COMPACT_ATOMS: atom_id res chain seq x y z
N MET A 1 -7.72 35.49 -11.99
CA MET A 1 -7.19 34.13 -12.19
C MET A 1 -6.16 33.77 -11.13
N GLU A 2 -5.18 34.64 -10.85
CA GLU A 2 -4.14 34.48 -9.81
C GLU A 2 -4.64 33.85 -8.49
N GLU A 3 -5.64 34.44 -7.83
CA GLU A 3 -6.18 33.91 -6.56
C GLU A 3 -6.76 32.48 -6.66
N ARG A 4 -7.30 32.12 -7.82
CA ARG A 4 -7.82 30.76 -8.06
C ARG A 4 -6.68 29.75 -8.19
N LEU A 5 -5.59 30.13 -8.87
CA LEU A 5 -4.39 29.30 -8.98
C LEU A 5 -3.72 29.12 -7.62
N LYS A 6 -3.59 30.19 -6.82
CA LYS A 6 -3.09 30.09 -5.43
C LYS A 6 -3.92 29.13 -4.59
N THR A 7 -5.25 29.22 -4.69
CA THR A 7 -6.17 28.32 -3.97
C THR A 7 -6.02 26.88 -4.44
N ALA A 8 -5.90 26.64 -5.75
CA ALA A 8 -5.67 25.30 -6.31
C ALA A 8 -4.34 24.68 -5.85
N ILE A 9 -3.26 25.47 -5.77
CA ILE A 9 -1.98 25.02 -5.21
C ILE A 9 -2.13 24.68 -3.71
N ALA A 10 -2.88 25.47 -2.94
CA ALA A 10 -3.13 25.16 -1.54
C ALA A 10 -3.90 23.83 -1.37
N LEU A 11 -4.93 23.60 -2.19
CA LEU A 11 -5.67 22.35 -2.23
C LEU A 11 -4.80 21.16 -2.64
N GLN A 12 -3.92 21.34 -3.63
CA GLN A 12 -2.95 20.34 -4.06
C GLN A 12 -2.02 19.93 -2.90
N ARG A 13 -1.49 20.90 -2.15
CA ARG A 13 -0.63 20.66 -0.98
C ARG A 13 -1.37 19.93 0.13
N GLU A 14 -2.62 20.33 0.41
CA GLU A 14 -3.48 19.63 1.37
C GLU A 14 -3.66 18.17 0.97
N ARG A 15 -3.88 17.88 -0.32
CA ARG A 15 -3.96 16.50 -0.80
C ARG A 15 -2.67 15.72 -0.60
N CYS A 16 -1.51 16.30 -0.92
CA CYS A 16 -0.23 15.64 -0.69
C CYS A 16 -0.07 15.23 0.78
N ALA A 17 -0.48 16.11 1.71
CA ALA A 17 -0.51 15.79 3.13
C ALA A 17 -1.50 14.66 3.46
N THR A 18 -2.69 14.65 2.85
CA THR A 18 -3.68 13.57 3.04
C THR A 18 -3.15 12.21 2.55
N TYR A 19 -2.39 12.16 1.45
CA TYR A 19 -1.74 10.91 1.02
C TYR A 19 -0.67 10.43 2.00
N GLN A 20 0.15 11.34 2.51
CA GLN A 20 1.14 10.99 3.55
C GLN A 20 0.45 10.47 4.81
N GLN A 21 -0.68 11.08 5.19
CA GLN A 21 -1.49 10.61 6.31
C GLN A 21 -2.08 9.22 6.05
N TRP A 22 -2.64 8.98 4.86
CA TRP A 22 -3.12 7.64 4.46
C TRP A 22 -2.00 6.59 4.58
N ASP A 23 -0.82 6.88 4.05
CA ASP A 23 0.32 5.96 4.12
C ASP A 23 0.75 5.72 5.57
N SER A 24 0.79 6.76 6.40
CA SER A 24 1.07 6.63 7.82
C SER A 24 0.04 5.76 8.56
N VAL A 25 -1.25 5.96 8.28
CA VAL A 25 -2.33 5.18 8.91
C VAL A 25 -2.26 3.71 8.49
N PHE A 26 -2.03 3.45 7.20
CA PHE A 26 -1.87 2.10 6.68
C PHE A 26 -0.64 1.41 7.28
N HIS A 27 0.49 2.10 7.35
CA HIS A 27 1.71 1.61 7.99
C HIS A 27 1.52 1.31 9.48
N GLY A 28 0.85 2.20 10.22
CA GLY A 28 0.49 1.96 11.62
C GLY A 28 -0.40 0.73 11.79
N ALA A 29 -1.34 0.51 10.86
CA ALA A 29 -2.20 -0.66 10.90
C ALA A 29 -1.41 -1.97 10.70
N ILE A 30 -0.40 -1.96 9.83
CA ILE A 30 0.47 -3.12 9.61
C ILE A 30 1.22 -3.51 10.89
N VAL A 31 1.73 -2.53 11.63
CA VAL A 31 2.46 -2.78 12.88
C VAL A 31 1.56 -2.97 14.09
N GLY A 32 0.24 -2.97 13.91
CA GLY A 32 -0.73 -3.18 14.98
C GLY A 32 -0.97 -1.96 15.88
N GLU A 33 -0.60 -0.74 15.46
CA GLU A 33 -0.91 0.50 16.20
C GLU A 33 -2.41 0.78 16.27
N TYR A 34 -3.18 0.23 15.32
CA TYR A 34 -4.62 0.43 15.22
C TYR A 34 -5.39 -0.87 15.35
N SER A 35 -6.43 -0.85 16.19
CA SER A 35 -7.48 -1.86 16.11
C SER A 35 -8.27 -1.68 14.80
N SER A 36 -8.94 -2.73 14.33
CA SER A 36 -9.79 -2.64 13.12
C SER A 36 -10.85 -1.53 13.24
N ALA A 37 -11.50 -1.40 14.39
CA ALA A 37 -12.49 -0.36 14.64
C ALA A 37 -11.87 1.05 14.59
N HIS A 38 -10.69 1.23 15.20
CA HIS A 38 -10.01 2.52 15.18
C HIS A 38 -9.51 2.88 13.77
N LEU A 39 -8.98 1.92 13.02
CA LEU A 39 -8.58 2.13 11.63
C LEU A 39 -9.76 2.57 10.76
N GLN A 40 -10.89 1.86 10.87
CA GLN A 40 -12.12 2.24 10.16
C GLN A 40 -12.56 3.65 10.51
N GLN A 41 -12.50 4.02 11.79
CA GLN A 41 -12.83 5.36 12.25
C GLN A 41 -11.90 6.41 11.65
N VAL A 42 -10.58 6.23 11.73
CA VAL A 42 -9.60 7.20 11.19
C VAL A 42 -9.78 7.38 9.68
N VAL A 43 -10.00 6.29 8.94
CA VAL A 43 -10.24 6.36 7.49
C VAL A 43 -11.54 7.09 7.18
N ALA A 44 -12.63 6.78 7.88
CA ALA A 44 -13.95 7.35 7.64
C ALA A 44 -14.08 8.82 8.07
N GLU A 45 -13.47 9.19 9.19
CA GLU A 45 -13.63 10.52 9.80
C GLU A 45 -12.54 11.51 9.38
N THR A 46 -11.38 11.02 8.92
CA THR A 46 -10.25 11.90 8.59
C THR A 46 -9.80 11.77 7.13
N VAL A 47 -9.39 10.58 6.69
CA VAL A 47 -8.77 10.42 5.38
C VAL A 47 -9.76 10.68 4.24
N ILE A 48 -10.93 10.03 4.28
CA ILE A 48 -11.96 10.18 3.23
C ILE A 48 -12.48 11.64 3.17
N PRO A 49 -12.87 12.27 4.28
CA PRO A 49 -13.34 13.66 4.25
C PRO A 49 -12.29 14.64 3.72
N SER A 50 -11.01 14.46 4.05
CA SER A 50 -9.94 15.33 3.52
C SER A 50 -9.79 15.20 2.00
N PHE A 51 -9.84 14.00 1.43
CA PHE A 51 -9.84 13.84 -0.03
C PHE A 51 -11.09 14.44 -0.68
N GLN A 52 -12.26 14.23 -0.08
CA GLN A 52 -13.52 14.80 -0.57
C GLN A 52 -13.49 16.34 -0.56
N LYS A 53 -12.96 16.95 0.51
CA LYS A 53 -12.78 18.39 0.62
C LYS A 53 -11.89 18.93 -0.49
N VAL A 54 -10.74 18.30 -0.74
CA VAL A 54 -9.84 18.75 -1.82
C VAL A 54 -10.50 18.60 -3.19
N SER A 55 -11.06 17.42 -3.47
CA SER A 55 -11.68 17.14 -4.78
C SER A 55 -12.85 18.07 -5.08
N SER A 56 -13.74 18.29 -4.10
CA SER A 56 -14.86 19.22 -4.23
C SER A 56 -14.41 20.68 -4.37
N GLY A 57 -13.39 21.10 -3.62
CA GLY A 57 -12.78 22.42 -3.76
C GLY A 57 -12.25 22.68 -5.16
N LEU A 58 -11.54 21.71 -5.76
CA LEU A 58 -11.04 21.81 -7.12
C LEU A 58 -12.17 21.86 -8.16
N ARG A 59 -13.22 21.04 -8.00
CA ARG A 59 -14.41 21.09 -8.87
C ARG A 59 -15.12 22.44 -8.81
N GLU A 60 -15.26 23.00 -7.62
CA GLU A 60 -15.90 24.30 -7.43
C GLU A 60 -15.09 25.43 -8.08
N LEU A 61 -13.77 25.43 -7.91
CA LEU A 61 -12.90 26.38 -8.63
C LEU A 61 -13.02 26.24 -10.15
N GLN A 62 -13.02 24.99 -10.65
CA GLN A 62 -13.18 24.71 -12.08
C GLN A 62 -14.51 25.27 -12.61
N LYS A 63 -15.61 25.06 -11.87
CA LYS A 63 -16.93 25.59 -12.22
C LYS A 63 -16.92 27.12 -12.27
N GLN A 64 -16.39 27.77 -11.23
CA GLN A 64 -16.29 29.24 -11.18
C GLN A 64 -15.48 29.82 -12.34
N VAL A 65 -14.39 29.14 -12.74
CA VAL A 65 -13.60 29.55 -13.91
C VAL A 65 -14.43 29.44 -15.19
N ARG A 66 -15.13 28.32 -15.41
CA ARG A 66 -15.99 28.12 -16.59
C ARG A 66 -17.11 29.15 -16.69
N GLU A 67 -17.67 29.59 -15.58
CA GLU A 67 -18.78 30.55 -15.54
C GLU A 67 -18.35 32.01 -15.73
N THR A 68 -17.09 32.34 -15.42
CA THR A 68 -16.63 33.74 -15.37
C THR A 68 -15.59 34.11 -16.43
N ALA A 69 -14.87 33.14 -16.99
CA ALA A 69 -13.85 33.40 -17.98
C ALA A 69 -14.42 33.35 -19.42
N PRO A 70 -13.99 34.26 -20.32
CA PRO A 70 -14.30 34.15 -21.73
C PRO A 70 -13.79 32.81 -22.30
N SER A 71 -14.50 32.25 -23.28
CA SER A 71 -14.09 31.00 -23.92
C SER A 71 -12.74 31.07 -24.66
N THR A 72 -12.20 32.27 -24.87
CA THR A 72 -10.89 32.50 -25.50
C THR A 72 -9.75 32.68 -24.50
N ASP A 73 -10.02 32.67 -23.19
CA ASP A 73 -9.00 32.81 -22.15
C ASP A 73 -8.18 31.51 -22.04
N GLN A 74 -6.94 31.56 -22.53
CA GLN A 74 -6.04 30.40 -22.56
C GLN A 74 -5.70 29.90 -21.15
N LEU A 75 -5.51 30.80 -20.19
CA LEU A 75 -5.17 30.42 -18.81
C LEU A 75 -6.37 29.76 -18.12
N ALA A 76 -7.58 30.25 -18.38
CA ALA A 76 -8.80 29.60 -17.91
C ALA A 76 -8.97 28.19 -18.51
N GLN A 77 -8.69 28.01 -19.80
CA GLN A 77 -8.71 26.69 -20.45
C GLN A 77 -7.66 25.75 -19.86
N PHE A 78 -6.41 26.22 -19.71
CA PHE A 78 -5.34 25.48 -19.05
C PHE A 78 -5.79 24.99 -17.67
N PHE A 79 -6.30 25.90 -16.83
CA PHE A 79 -6.72 25.56 -15.47
C PHE A 79 -7.81 24.49 -15.47
N VAL A 80 -8.80 24.60 -16.36
CA VAL A 80 -9.88 23.62 -16.47
C VAL A 80 -9.34 22.24 -16.84
N GLN A 81 -8.40 22.16 -17.79
CA GLN A 81 -7.76 20.90 -18.21
C GLN A 81 -6.86 20.34 -17.10
N TRP A 82 -6.13 21.20 -16.40
CA TRP A 82 -5.32 20.83 -15.25
C TRP A 82 -6.17 20.17 -14.15
N VAL A 83 -7.34 20.73 -13.82
CA VAL A 83 -8.26 20.12 -12.84
C VAL A 83 -8.76 18.75 -13.30
N GLU A 84 -9.00 18.54 -14.59
CA GLU A 84 -9.43 17.22 -15.10
C GLU A 84 -8.30 16.20 -14.99
N ALA A 85 -7.11 16.56 -15.47
CA ALA A 85 -5.93 15.69 -15.44
C ALA A 85 -5.57 15.30 -14.00
N ILE A 86 -5.57 16.25 -13.07
CA ILE A 86 -5.19 15.98 -11.69
C ILE A 86 -6.19 15.07 -10.97
N GLN A 87 -7.48 15.19 -11.29
CA GLN A 87 -8.52 14.33 -10.71
C GLN A 87 -8.54 12.92 -11.30
N GLU A 88 -8.19 12.77 -12.58
CA GLU A 88 -7.99 11.45 -13.18
C GLU A 88 -6.83 10.71 -12.50
N VAL A 89 -5.68 11.39 -12.34
CA VAL A 89 -4.51 10.85 -11.64
C VAL A 89 -4.85 10.49 -10.19
N GLU A 90 -5.65 11.31 -9.50
CA GLU A 90 -6.13 11.03 -8.14
C GLU A 90 -7.00 9.78 -8.06
N GLY A 91 -7.97 9.66 -8.97
CA GLY A 91 -8.88 8.51 -9.02
C GLY A 91 -8.09 7.21 -9.20
N GLU A 92 -7.09 7.23 -10.07
CA GLU A 92 -6.19 6.10 -10.29
C GLU A 92 -5.29 5.84 -9.07
N HIS A 93 -4.66 6.87 -8.50
CA HIS A 93 -3.80 6.73 -7.33
C HIS A 93 -4.57 6.11 -6.15
N TYR A 94 -5.79 6.57 -5.89
CA TYR A 94 -6.66 6.01 -4.85
C TYR A 94 -6.97 4.53 -5.12
N ARG A 95 -7.43 4.21 -6.33
CA ARG A 95 -7.79 2.84 -6.71
C ARG A 95 -6.60 1.89 -6.55
N VAL A 96 -5.42 2.29 -7.04
CA VAL A 96 -4.19 1.49 -6.93
C VAL A 96 -3.73 1.37 -5.48
N SER A 97 -3.80 2.43 -4.68
CA SER A 97 -3.40 2.41 -3.26
C SER A 97 -4.27 1.46 -2.43
N VAL A 98 -5.60 1.52 -2.60
CA VAL A 98 -6.52 0.60 -1.91
C VAL A 98 -6.31 -0.85 -2.36
N THR A 99 -6.11 -1.07 -3.66
CA THR A 99 -5.84 -2.41 -4.20
C THR A 99 -4.53 -2.96 -3.64
N LEU A 100 -3.45 -2.17 -3.63
CA LEU A 100 -2.16 -2.55 -3.07
C LEU A 100 -2.27 -2.88 -1.58
N ALA A 101 -2.96 -2.06 -0.79
CA ALA A 101 -3.19 -2.30 0.63
C ALA A 101 -3.91 -3.63 0.88
N SER A 102 -4.97 -3.92 0.09
CA SER A 102 -5.68 -5.20 0.14
C SER A 102 -4.79 -6.38 -0.25
N THR A 103 -3.99 -6.23 -1.31
CA THR A 103 -3.02 -7.23 -1.77
C THR A 103 -1.94 -7.52 -0.73
N ILE A 104 -1.45 -6.51 -0.01
CA ILE A 104 -0.53 -6.69 1.12
C ILE A 104 -1.21 -7.45 2.26
N ALA A 105 -2.38 -6.98 2.72
CA ALA A 105 -3.10 -7.61 3.82
C ALA A 105 -3.44 -9.09 3.54
N GLY A 106 -3.86 -9.39 2.31
CA GLY A 106 -4.12 -10.76 1.85
C GLY A 106 -2.86 -11.63 1.92
N HIS A 107 -1.72 -11.13 1.43
CA HIS A 107 -0.46 -11.87 1.45
C HIS A 107 0.04 -12.14 2.87
N CYS A 108 -0.02 -11.14 3.75
CA CYS A 108 0.39 -11.33 5.13
C CYS A 108 -0.51 -12.36 5.85
N THR A 109 -1.80 -12.40 5.52
CA THR A 109 -2.76 -13.38 6.06
C THR A 109 -2.50 -14.78 5.53
N LEU A 110 -2.23 -14.93 4.23
CA LEU A 110 -1.90 -16.21 3.58
C LEU A 110 -0.63 -16.83 4.16
N ASN A 111 0.38 -16.01 4.42
CA ASN A 111 1.65 -16.43 4.99
C ASN A 111 1.66 -16.47 6.53
N SER A 112 0.49 -16.33 7.15
CA SER A 112 0.37 -16.43 8.60
C SER A 112 0.37 -17.89 9.03
N THR A 113 1.37 -18.29 9.80
CA THR A 113 1.41 -19.61 10.44
C THR A 113 0.69 -19.56 11.78
N THR A 114 -0.26 -20.47 12.01
CA THR A 114 -0.83 -20.69 13.34
C THR A 114 0.01 -21.71 14.08
N GLY A 115 0.61 -21.32 15.21
CA GLY A 115 1.28 -22.27 16.10
C GLY A 115 0.31 -23.38 16.57
N PRO A 116 0.81 -24.56 16.98
CA PRO A 116 -0.04 -25.61 17.52
C PRO A 116 -0.75 -25.09 18.76
N ALA A 117 -2.08 -25.17 18.77
CA ALA A 117 -2.88 -24.85 19.94
C ALA A 117 -2.53 -25.82 21.07
N THR A 118 -1.69 -25.40 22.02
CA THR A 118 -1.63 -26.08 23.31
C THR A 118 -3.03 -26.03 23.91
N LYS A 119 -3.65 -27.20 24.08
CA LYS A 119 -4.92 -27.40 24.78
C LYS A 119 -4.82 -26.86 26.21
N LYS A 120 -5.04 -25.57 26.38
CA LYS A 120 -5.50 -24.96 27.63
C LYS A 120 -6.60 -23.99 27.25
N GLU A 121 -7.81 -24.35 27.65
CA GLU A 121 -8.98 -23.48 27.67
C GLU A 121 -8.68 -22.29 28.58
N SER A 122 -8.16 -21.22 28.00
CA SER A 122 -8.30 -19.88 28.54
C SER A 122 -8.79 -19.00 27.41
N GLU A 123 -10.03 -18.54 27.55
CA GLU A 123 -10.59 -17.47 26.73
C GLU A 123 -9.67 -16.24 26.84
N GLU A 124 -9.54 -15.53 25.72
CA GLU A 124 -8.91 -14.20 25.59
C GLU A 124 -7.37 -14.13 25.53
N GLU A 125 -6.80 -14.58 24.41
CA GLU A 125 -5.81 -13.79 23.65
C GLU A 125 -5.70 -14.35 22.21
N PRO A 126 -5.75 -13.52 21.15
CA PRO A 126 -5.62 -14.02 19.80
C PRO A 126 -4.22 -14.62 19.62
N ALA A 127 -4.16 -15.90 19.26
CA ALA A 127 -2.93 -16.57 18.85
C ALA A 127 -2.19 -15.64 17.86
N TRP A 128 -1.02 -15.17 18.28
CA TRP A 128 -0.18 -14.27 17.52
C TRP A 128 0.15 -14.95 16.18
N ARG A 129 -0.33 -14.35 15.09
CA ARG A 129 -0.06 -14.82 13.74
C ARG A 129 1.23 -14.18 13.28
N VAL A 130 2.27 -15.01 13.14
CA VAL A 130 3.52 -14.60 12.53
C VAL A 130 3.38 -14.75 11.02
N SER A 131 3.72 -13.69 10.28
CA SER A 131 3.73 -13.73 8.82
C SER A 131 5.16 -13.98 8.31
N VAL A 132 5.34 -15.10 7.62
CA VAL A 132 6.65 -15.58 7.15
C VAL A 132 6.83 -15.27 5.67
N HIS A 133 7.97 -14.74 5.28
CA HIS A 133 8.26 -14.29 3.92
C HIS A 133 9.63 -14.76 3.46
N ALA A 134 9.75 -15.11 2.18
CA ALA A 134 11.04 -15.46 1.60
C ALA A 134 11.90 -14.20 1.40
N CYS A 135 13.04 -14.09 2.10
CA CYS A 135 13.84 -12.86 2.19
C CYS A 135 14.34 -12.31 0.84
N ASN A 136 14.60 -13.17 -0.14
CA ASN A 136 15.10 -12.78 -1.47
C ASN A 136 14.02 -12.80 -2.57
N LEU A 137 12.81 -13.27 -2.25
CA LEU A 137 11.75 -13.50 -3.23
C LEU A 137 10.50 -12.65 -2.96
N CYS A 138 10.33 -12.18 -1.73
CA CYS A 138 9.21 -11.35 -1.33
C CYS A 138 9.50 -9.86 -1.56
N GLY A 139 8.72 -9.22 -2.40
CA GLY A 139 8.78 -7.78 -2.67
C GLY A 139 8.30 -6.90 -1.51
N LEU A 140 7.79 -7.49 -0.42
CA LEU A 140 7.18 -6.75 0.69
C LEU A 140 8.20 -5.82 1.36
N ALA A 141 9.45 -6.28 1.49
CA ALA A 141 10.55 -5.49 2.02
C ALA A 141 10.92 -4.28 1.14
N ASN A 142 10.58 -4.29 -0.16
CA ASN A 142 10.81 -3.18 -1.07
C ASN A 142 9.63 -2.18 -1.11
N ILE A 143 8.43 -2.65 -0.78
CA ILE A 143 7.20 -1.84 -0.81
C ILE A 143 7.02 -1.10 0.50
N LEU A 144 7.35 -1.74 1.62
CA LEU A 144 7.11 -1.19 2.95
C LEU A 144 8.36 -0.53 3.54
N PRO A 145 8.25 0.60 4.25
CA PRO A 145 9.36 1.17 5.01
C PRO A 145 9.96 0.20 6.02
N ILE A 146 11.28 0.27 6.26
CA ILE A 146 11.97 -0.61 7.22
C ILE A 146 11.33 -0.54 8.62
N SER A 147 10.85 0.63 9.04
CA SER A 147 10.20 0.84 10.34
C SER A 147 8.96 -0.01 10.55
N VAL A 148 8.27 -0.40 9.46
CA VAL A 148 7.03 -1.17 9.52
C VAL A 148 7.25 -2.67 9.27
N GLN A 149 8.48 -3.08 8.98
CA GLN A 149 8.78 -4.48 8.64
C GLN A 149 8.95 -5.39 9.86
N LYS A 150 9.01 -4.81 11.07
CA LYS A 150 9.21 -5.54 12.34
C LYS A 150 8.26 -6.73 12.57
N PRO A 151 6.99 -6.70 12.16
CA PRO A 151 6.08 -7.84 12.37
C PRO A 151 6.32 -9.02 11.42
N PHE A 152 7.20 -8.89 10.42
CA PHE A 152 7.43 -9.89 9.38
C PHE A 152 8.72 -10.67 9.61
N TYR A 153 8.67 -11.97 9.35
CA TYR A 153 9.85 -12.84 9.43
C TYR A 153 10.34 -13.14 8.02
N PHE A 154 11.53 -12.64 7.69
CA PHE A 154 12.15 -12.87 6.40
C PHE A 154 13.14 -14.03 6.48
N VAL A 155 12.77 -15.18 5.92
CA VAL A 155 13.54 -16.43 6.00
C VAL A 155 14.19 -16.78 4.65
N PRO A 156 15.38 -17.41 4.65
CA PRO A 156 16.00 -17.90 3.43
C PRO A 156 15.25 -19.14 2.91
N CYS A 157 14.57 -19.01 1.78
CA CYS A 157 13.91 -20.12 1.09
C CYS A 157 14.75 -20.68 -0.09
N ASN A 158 16.04 -20.30 -0.17
CA ASN A 158 16.88 -20.47 -1.35
C ASN A 158 17.37 -21.91 -1.61
N SER A 159 16.90 -22.91 -0.86
CA SER A 159 17.52 -24.24 -0.81
C SER A 159 16.56 -25.38 -1.13
N VAL A 160 15.56 -25.19 -1.99
CA VAL A 160 14.73 -26.32 -2.44
C VAL A 160 15.47 -27.17 -3.50
N ASP A 161 16.33 -26.55 -4.32
CA ASP A 161 17.20 -27.28 -5.26
C ASP A 161 18.32 -28.08 -4.56
N LEU A 162 18.61 -27.79 -3.29
CA LEU A 162 19.56 -28.58 -2.46
C LEU A 162 18.86 -29.70 -1.68
N LEU A 163 17.52 -29.71 -1.62
CA LEU A 163 16.71 -30.73 -0.95
C LEU A 163 16.07 -31.70 -1.96
N LYS A 164 15.97 -31.31 -3.23
CA LYS A 164 15.81 -32.25 -4.34
C LYS A 164 17.14 -32.93 -4.60
N GLY A 165 17.51 -33.89 -3.75
CA GLY A 165 18.58 -34.83 -4.09
C GLY A 165 18.30 -35.43 -5.48
N GLU A 166 19.33 -35.50 -6.32
CA GLU A 166 19.28 -36.06 -7.68
C GLU A 166 19.02 -37.59 -7.71
N ASP A 167 18.27 -38.13 -6.75
CA ASP A 167 17.97 -39.55 -6.66
C ASP A 167 16.62 -39.86 -7.31
N ASP A 168 16.70 -40.71 -8.33
CA ASP A 168 15.64 -41.16 -9.22
C ASP A 168 14.33 -41.56 -8.53
N ALA A 169 13.25 -41.01 -9.07
CA ALA A 169 11.96 -41.68 -9.30
C ALA A 169 11.37 -42.56 -8.19
N SER A 170 10.63 -41.92 -7.27
CA SER A 170 9.34 -42.46 -6.80
C SER A 170 8.41 -41.31 -6.46
N GLU A 171 7.23 -41.24 -7.11
CA GLU A 171 6.09 -40.38 -6.75
C GLU A 171 5.45 -40.88 -5.44
N GLU A 172 6.24 -40.99 -4.37
CA GLU A 172 5.72 -41.19 -3.03
C GLU A 172 5.40 -39.81 -2.44
N ASP A 173 4.17 -39.71 -1.95
CA ASP A 173 3.52 -38.61 -1.23
C ASP A 173 4.45 -38.07 -0.12
N SER A 174 5.43 -37.26 -0.51
CA SER A 174 6.50 -36.80 0.36
C SER A 174 5.95 -35.68 1.21
N ASP A 175 5.71 -35.98 2.48
CA ASP A 175 5.27 -35.00 3.47
C ASP A 175 6.13 -33.73 3.39
N PRO A 176 5.52 -32.53 3.44
CA PRO A 176 6.26 -31.28 3.32
C PRO A 176 7.33 -31.17 4.41
N LEU A 177 8.56 -30.84 4.02
CA LEU A 177 9.68 -30.58 4.92
C LEU A 177 9.43 -29.28 5.68
N LEU A 178 8.71 -29.40 6.79
CA LEU A 178 8.43 -28.30 7.69
C LEU A 178 9.69 -27.85 8.42
N VAL A 179 9.99 -26.55 8.36
CA VAL A 179 11.12 -25.92 9.05
C VAL A 179 10.61 -25.21 10.29
N GLU A 180 11.28 -25.42 11.42
CA GLU A 180 11.02 -24.71 12.68
C GLU A 180 11.47 -23.24 12.54
N LEU A 181 10.56 -22.32 12.88
CA LEU A 181 10.84 -20.91 13.00
C LEU A 181 11.39 -20.63 14.41
N ASP A 182 12.66 -20.22 14.48
CA ASP A 182 13.30 -19.83 15.72
C ASP A 182 12.69 -18.50 16.21
N ASN A 183 11.76 -18.60 17.15
CA ASN A 183 11.16 -17.44 17.82
C ASN A 183 11.95 -17.15 19.10
N GLU A 184 12.42 -15.91 19.26
CA GLU A 184 13.22 -15.46 20.42
C GLU A 184 12.54 -15.74 21.77
N ASP A 185 11.20 -15.82 21.79
CA ASP A 185 10.43 -16.07 23.00
C ASP A 185 10.33 -17.56 23.40
N HIS A 186 10.76 -18.51 22.54
CA HIS A 186 10.78 -19.97 22.78
C HIS A 186 9.48 -20.59 23.35
N THR A 187 8.36 -19.87 23.36
CA THR A 187 7.12 -20.30 24.04
C THR A 187 6.20 -21.09 23.13
N ASN A 188 6.24 -20.87 21.81
CA ASN A 188 5.59 -21.72 20.82
C ASN A 188 6.52 -21.95 19.61
N THR A 189 6.77 -23.23 19.32
CA THR A 189 7.39 -23.64 18.07
C THR A 189 6.38 -23.49 16.93
N THR A 190 6.75 -22.69 15.94
CA THR A 190 5.98 -22.48 14.72
C THR A 190 6.72 -23.13 13.56
N TYR A 191 6.00 -23.81 12.68
CA TYR A 191 6.59 -24.46 11.50
C TYR A 191 6.08 -23.82 10.22
N TYR A 192 6.91 -23.79 9.19
CA TYR A 192 6.53 -23.32 7.85
C TYR A 192 7.09 -24.25 6.77
N ASP A 193 6.42 -24.32 5.62
CA ASP A 193 6.92 -24.96 4.40
C ASP A 193 7.69 -23.92 3.56
N PRO A 194 9.02 -24.05 3.38
CA PRO A 194 9.80 -23.10 2.60
C PRO A 194 9.37 -22.99 1.13
N GLN A 195 8.89 -24.08 0.53
CA GLN A 195 8.45 -24.11 -0.87
C GLN A 195 7.10 -23.41 -1.05
N GLU A 196 6.17 -23.61 -0.11
CA GLU A 196 4.90 -22.89 -0.08
C GLU A 196 5.13 -21.39 0.07
N ILE A 197 5.95 -20.99 1.07
CA ILE A 197 6.29 -19.58 1.31
C ILE A 197 6.98 -18.95 0.10
N ALA A 198 7.94 -19.64 -0.52
CA ALA A 198 8.62 -19.14 -1.73
C ALA A 198 7.64 -18.94 -2.89
N THR A 199 6.77 -19.92 -3.15
CA THR A 199 5.77 -19.87 -4.22
C THR A 199 4.81 -18.71 -4.01
N ASN A 200 4.27 -18.57 -2.80
CA ASN A 200 3.38 -17.47 -2.43
C ASN A 200 4.07 -16.10 -2.59
N CYS A 201 5.33 -15.97 -2.15
CA CYS A 201 6.09 -14.74 -2.26
C CYS A 201 6.38 -14.36 -3.72
N ILE A 202 6.80 -15.31 -4.57
CA ILE A 202 7.08 -15.05 -6.00
C ILE A 202 5.81 -14.59 -6.72
N GLN A 203 4.71 -15.35 -6.56
CA GLN A 203 3.45 -15.08 -7.23
C GLN A 203 2.89 -13.71 -6.82
N TRP A 204 2.94 -13.40 -5.53
CA TRP A 204 2.45 -12.14 -5.00
C TRP A 204 3.31 -10.95 -5.45
N SER A 205 4.64 -11.09 -5.41
CA SER A 205 5.57 -9.97 -5.63
C SER A 205 5.43 -9.35 -7.00
N LYS A 206 5.12 -10.15 -8.03
CA LYS A 206 4.89 -9.62 -9.38
C LYS A 206 3.73 -8.61 -9.39
N SER A 207 2.55 -9.04 -8.94
CA SER A 207 1.35 -8.21 -8.91
C SER A 207 1.48 -7.01 -7.98
N ALA A 208 2.10 -7.20 -6.80
CA ALA A 208 2.28 -6.13 -5.83
C ALA A 208 3.26 -5.06 -6.33
N ASN A 209 4.37 -5.46 -6.98
CA ASN A 209 5.32 -4.52 -7.56
C ASN A 209 4.69 -3.69 -8.70
N GLU A 210 3.88 -4.32 -9.56
CA GLU A 210 3.16 -3.58 -10.62
C GLU A 210 2.24 -2.50 -10.04
N LEU A 211 1.48 -2.82 -8.98
CA LEU A 211 0.64 -1.85 -8.27
C LEU A 211 1.48 -0.76 -7.60
N PHE A 212 2.59 -1.12 -6.96
CA PHE A 212 3.47 -0.15 -6.30
C PHE A 212 4.10 0.83 -7.29
N GLN A 213 4.60 0.35 -8.44
CA GLN A 213 5.15 1.22 -9.48
C GLN A 213 4.09 2.15 -10.07
N ARG A 214 2.86 1.65 -10.27
CA ARG A 214 1.73 2.49 -10.71
C ARG A 214 1.38 3.57 -9.70
N LYS A 215 1.34 3.24 -8.40
CA LYS A 215 1.12 4.22 -7.33
C LYS A 215 2.18 5.32 -7.41
N LYS A 216 3.45 4.94 -7.53
CA LYS A 216 4.59 5.87 -7.65
C LYS A 216 4.46 6.77 -8.90
N ALA A 217 4.14 6.18 -10.05
CA ALA A 217 3.95 6.93 -11.30
C ALA A 217 2.80 7.95 -11.20
N CYS A 218 1.69 7.60 -10.53
CA CYS A 218 0.63 8.57 -10.27
C CYS A 218 1.10 9.72 -9.38
N GLN A 219 1.92 9.44 -8.37
CA GLN A 219 2.46 10.47 -7.49
C GLN A 219 3.44 11.40 -8.22
N GLU A 220 4.33 10.84 -9.06
CA GLU A 220 5.22 11.59 -9.94
C GLU A 220 4.42 12.48 -10.89
N ARG A 221 3.40 11.93 -11.57
CA ARG A 221 2.54 12.73 -12.46
C ARG A 221 1.78 13.84 -11.74
N ALA A 222 1.31 13.59 -10.52
CA ALA A 222 0.65 14.62 -9.71
C ALA A 222 1.61 15.76 -9.32
N ASN A 223 2.90 15.45 -9.08
CA ASN A 223 3.92 16.46 -8.82
C ASN A 223 4.23 17.28 -10.07
N GLU A 224 4.39 16.65 -11.24
CA GLU A 224 4.57 17.35 -12.51
C GLU A 224 3.45 18.34 -12.79
N LEU A 225 2.19 17.90 -12.64
CA LEU A 225 1.03 18.77 -12.78
C LEU A 225 1.07 19.94 -11.77
N THR A 226 1.58 19.72 -10.56
CA THR A 226 1.73 20.78 -9.56
C THR A 226 2.77 21.81 -9.99
N GLU A 227 3.87 21.36 -10.57
CA GLU A 227 4.92 22.23 -11.12
C GLU A 227 4.41 23.02 -12.33
N GLU A 228 3.69 22.38 -13.26
CA GLU A 228 3.02 23.04 -14.38
C GLU A 228 2.11 24.19 -13.89
N LEU A 229 1.29 23.94 -12.87
CA LEU A 229 0.41 24.97 -12.29
C LEU A 229 1.19 26.12 -11.61
N GLN A 230 2.34 25.81 -10.98
CA GLN A 230 3.20 26.82 -10.35
C GLN A 230 3.91 27.71 -11.37
N CYS A 231 4.34 27.16 -12.50
CA CYS A 231 4.89 27.92 -13.61
C CYS A 231 3.87 28.94 -14.13
N GLU A 232 2.65 28.50 -14.41
CA GLU A 232 1.56 29.39 -14.88
C GLU A 232 1.20 30.49 -13.88
N LEU A 233 1.30 30.23 -12.56
CA LEU A 233 1.14 31.27 -11.55
C LEU A 233 2.31 32.27 -11.53
N THR A 234 3.52 31.83 -11.84
CA THR A 234 4.72 32.68 -11.84
C THR A 234 4.77 33.58 -13.08
N ASP A 235 4.20 33.12 -14.20
CA ASP A 235 4.15 33.83 -15.47
C ASP A 235 3.01 34.86 -15.56
N LEU A 236 2.14 34.93 -14.54
CA LEU A 236 1.06 35.92 -14.38
C LEU A 236 1.56 37.30 -13.92
#